data_AF-A0A972HGQ2-F1
#
_entry.id   AF-A0A972HGQ2-F1
#
_cell.length_a   1.000
_cell.length_b   1.000
_cell.length_c   1.000
_cell.angle_alpha   90.00
_cell.angle_beta   90.00
_cell.angle_gamma   90.00
#
_symmetry.space_group_name_H-M   'P 1'
#
loop_
_entity.id
_entity.type
_entity.pdbx_description
1 polymer ?
#
loop_
_entity_poly.entity_id
_entity_poly.type
_entity_poly.pdbx_seq_one_letter_code
_entity_poly.pdbx_strand_id
1 'polypeptide(L)'
;EGEDRALARYEAHGYRLVARNWRVKSGEIDLVVERGDVVVICEVKTRSSVRYGTGFDAVDWRKRRKIRIVASQFLSSTDRHWPDVRFDVAWVSPTGVRVLEGAF
;
A
#
# COMPACT_ATOMS: atom_id res chain seq x y z
N GLU A 1 10.42 0.46 -10.42
CA GLU A 1 10.31 1.94 -10.47
C GLU A 1 9.15 2.49 -9.64
N GLY A 2 7.89 2.10 -9.91
CA GLY A 2 6.72 2.62 -9.18
C GLY A 2 6.78 2.39 -7.66
N GLU A 3 6.87 1.12 -7.26
CA GLU A 3 7.02 0.73 -5.85
C GLU A 3 8.28 1.30 -5.20
N ASP A 4 9.41 1.43 -5.92
CA ASP A 4 10.64 2.02 -5.37
C ASP A 4 10.40 3.46 -4.95
N ARG A 5 9.72 4.24 -5.80
CA ARG A 5 9.38 5.64 -5.52
C ARG A 5 8.35 5.75 -4.40
N ALA A 6 7.38 4.85 -4.35
CA ALA A 6 6.43 4.77 -3.25
C ALA A 6 7.13 4.42 -1.93
N LEU A 7 8.03 3.44 -1.93
CA LEU A 7 8.83 3.06 -0.77
C LEU A 7 9.71 4.21 -0.29
N ALA A 8 10.44 4.86 -1.19
CA ALA A 8 11.28 6.02 -0.85
C ALA A 8 10.46 7.15 -0.19
N ARG A 9 9.19 7.34 -0.61
CA ARG A 9 8.28 8.29 0.05
C ARG A 9 7.98 7.85 1.49
N TYR A 10 7.70 6.57 1.74
CA TYR A 10 7.49 6.05 3.08
C TYR A 10 8.75 6.13 3.96
N GLU A 11 9.90 5.75 3.44
CA GLU A 11 11.19 5.82 4.15
C GLU A 11 11.53 7.25 4.56
N ALA A 12 11.28 8.24 3.69
CA ALA A 12 11.42 9.65 4.02
C ALA A 12 10.49 10.13 5.16
N HIS A 13 9.44 9.37 5.50
CA HIS A 13 8.52 9.63 6.62
C HIS A 13 8.75 8.67 7.82
N GLY A 14 9.90 7.99 7.85
CA GLY A 14 10.33 7.15 8.95
C GLY A 14 9.71 5.74 8.97
N TYR A 15 9.09 5.31 7.88
CA TYR A 15 8.64 3.92 7.76
C TYR A 15 9.78 3.00 7.32
N ARG A 16 9.71 1.73 7.72
CA ARG A 16 10.62 0.67 7.30
C ARG A 16 9.90 -0.31 6.39
N LEU A 17 10.61 -0.84 5.38
CA LEU A 17 10.07 -1.92 4.54
C LEU A 17 9.90 -3.20 5.36
N VAL A 18 8.74 -3.83 5.25
CA VAL A 18 8.46 -5.16 5.80
C VAL A 18 8.40 -6.20 4.68
N ALA A 19 7.67 -5.88 3.61
CA ALA A 19 7.55 -6.76 2.44
C ALA A 19 7.27 -5.96 1.18
N ARG A 20 7.62 -6.54 0.04
CA ARG A 20 7.38 -5.98 -1.29
C ARG A 20 6.97 -7.08 -2.24
N ASN A 21 6.01 -6.80 -3.13
CA ASN A 21 5.49 -7.76 -4.11
C ASN A 21 5.11 -9.10 -3.46
N TRP A 22 4.48 -9.04 -2.28
CA TRP A 22 4.11 -10.23 -1.53
C TRP A 22 2.90 -10.88 -2.18
N ARG A 23 2.98 -12.17 -2.50
CA ARG A 23 2.02 -12.88 -3.35
C ARG A 23 1.52 -14.15 -2.69
N VAL A 24 0.23 -14.40 -2.83
CA VAL A 24 -0.48 -15.61 -2.41
C VAL A 24 -1.53 -15.98 -3.45
N LYS A 25 -2.12 -17.17 -3.34
CA LYS A 25 -3.15 -17.64 -4.28
C LYS A 25 -4.35 -16.68 -4.42
N SER A 26 -4.69 -15.96 -3.36
CA SER A 26 -5.83 -15.04 -3.31
C SER A 26 -5.53 -13.65 -3.91
N GLY A 27 -4.26 -13.28 -4.09
CA GLY A 27 -3.86 -11.98 -4.61
C GLY A 27 -2.44 -11.56 -4.19
N GLU A 28 -2.19 -10.27 -4.24
CA GLU A 28 -0.87 -9.68 -3.97
C GLU A 28 -0.99 -8.39 -3.17
N ILE A 29 0.11 -8.02 -2.52
CA ILE A 29 0.33 -6.74 -1.85
C ILE A 29 1.60 -6.13 -2.43
N ASP A 30 1.48 -4.91 -2.97
CA ASP A 30 2.62 -4.23 -3.60
C ASP A 30 3.69 -3.86 -2.56
N LEU A 31 3.27 -3.22 -1.46
CA LEU A 31 4.15 -2.81 -0.37
C LEU A 31 3.51 -3.04 1.00
N VAL A 32 4.32 -3.54 1.92
CA VAL A 32 4.06 -3.51 3.36
C VAL A 32 5.17 -2.73 4.03
N VAL A 33 4.81 -1.68 4.76
CA VAL A 33 5.74 -0.85 5.52
C VAL A 33 5.26 -0.67 6.95
N GLU A 34 6.15 -0.40 7.90
CA GLU A 34 5.82 -0.24 9.32
C GLU A 34 6.44 1.03 9.91
N ARG A 35 5.75 1.64 10.88
CA ARG A 35 6.28 2.74 11.69
C ARG A 35 5.64 2.72 13.08
N GLY A 36 6.45 2.46 14.11
CA GLY A 36 5.94 2.24 15.46
C GLY A 36 4.96 1.06 15.49
N ASP A 37 3.76 1.30 16.01
CA ASP A 37 2.71 0.28 16.16
C ASP A 37 1.84 0.08 14.91
N VAL A 38 2.12 0.85 13.83
CA VAL A 38 1.32 0.81 12.60
C VAL A 38 2.02 -0.02 11.54
N VAL A 39 1.30 -1.00 10.98
CA VAL A 39 1.62 -1.62 9.69
C VAL A 39 0.72 -1.08 8.60
N VAL A 40 1.31 -0.72 7.47
CA VAL A 40 0.63 -0.18 6.30
C VAL A 40 0.66 -1.20 5.18
N ILE A 41 -0.52 -1.56 4.69
CA ILE A 41 -0.72 -2.31 3.46
C ILE A 41 -0.97 -1.28 2.36
N CYS A 42 -0.02 -1.12 1.44
CA CYS A 42 -0.08 -0.09 0.41
C CYS A 42 -0.22 -0.70 -0.99
N GLU A 43 -1.29 -0.30 -1.68
CA GLU A 43 -1.45 -0.53 -3.13
C GLU A 43 -0.73 0.60 -3.89
N VAL A 44 0.10 0.26 -4.87
CA VAL A 44 0.84 1.20 -5.71
C VAL A 44 0.20 1.29 -7.10
N LYS A 45 -0.24 2.48 -7.48
CA LYS A 45 -0.78 2.76 -8.82
C LYS A 45 0.16 3.65 -9.60
N THR A 46 0.75 3.12 -10.65
CA THR A 46 1.52 3.88 -11.63
C THR A 46 0.59 4.53 -12.66
N ARG A 47 0.85 5.79 -13.00
CA ARG A 47 0.10 6.56 -14.00
C ARG A 47 1.05 7.20 -14.99
N SER A 48 0.75 7.04 -16.28
CA SER A 48 1.51 7.62 -17.39
C SER A 48 1.14 9.08 -17.71
N SER A 49 0.02 9.60 -17.20
CA SER A 49 -0.41 10.99 -17.42
C SER A 49 -0.72 11.72 -16.11
N VAL A 50 -0.48 13.03 -16.12
CA VAL A 50 -0.73 13.97 -15.00
C VAL A 50 -2.21 14.38 -14.91
N ARG A 51 -3.09 13.82 -15.76
CA ARG A 51 -4.51 14.15 -15.77
C ARG A 51 -5.14 13.53 -14.52
N TYR A 52 -5.10 14.28 -13.42
CA TYR A 52 -5.81 13.99 -12.20
C TYR A 52 -7.31 14.00 -12.52
N GLY A 53 -7.89 12.85 -12.85
CA GLY A 53 -9.26 12.59 -12.41
C GLY A 53 -9.29 12.78 -10.90
N THR A 54 -10.42 13.17 -10.31
CA THR A 54 -10.58 13.50 -8.88
C THR A 54 -9.98 12.49 -7.91
N GLY A 55 -9.86 11.25 -8.33
CA GLY A 55 -8.66 10.45 -8.13
C GLY A 55 -8.04 10.35 -6.75
N PHE A 56 -8.27 9.31 -5.97
CA PHE A 56 -9.53 8.87 -5.41
C PHE A 56 -10.63 8.40 -6.35
N ASP A 57 -10.29 7.66 -7.39
CA ASP A 57 -11.23 6.59 -7.79
C ASP A 57 -11.32 5.69 -6.57
N ALA A 58 -12.43 5.79 -5.83
CA ALA A 58 -12.67 5.00 -4.64
C ALA A 58 -12.35 3.55 -4.99
N VAL A 59 -11.41 2.94 -4.26
CA VAL A 59 -11.21 1.49 -4.34
C VAL A 59 -12.59 0.88 -4.13
N ASP A 60 -13.14 0.21 -5.14
CA ASP A 60 -14.51 -0.28 -5.03
C ASP A 60 -14.62 -1.32 -3.91
N TRP A 61 -15.84 -1.62 -3.47
CA TRP A 61 -16.04 -2.55 -2.36
C TRP A 61 -15.40 -3.92 -2.62
N ARG A 62 -15.39 -4.37 -3.88
CA ARG A 62 -14.84 -5.67 -4.28
C ARG A 62 -13.33 -5.69 -4.07
N LYS A 63 -12.64 -4.63 -4.52
CA LYS A 63 -11.20 -4.50 -4.39
C LYS A 63 -10.79 -4.30 -2.93
N ARG A 64 -11.54 -3.51 -2.14
CA ARG A 64 -11.31 -3.39 -0.68
C ARG A 64 -11.39 -4.74 0.02
N ARG A 65 -12.44 -5.52 -0.26
CA ARG A 65 -12.63 -6.84 0.33
C ARG A 65 -11.49 -7.79 -0.04
N LYS A 66 -11.06 -7.80 -1.31
CA LYS A 66 -9.92 -8.61 -1.75
C LYS A 66 -8.63 -8.22 -1.03
N ILE A 67 -8.32 -6.93 -0.95
CA ILE A 67 -7.10 -6.45 -0.28
C ILE A 67 -7.11 -6.85 1.20
N ARG A 68 -8.24 -6.71 1.91
CA ARG A 68 -8.35 -7.13 3.32
C ARG A 68 -8.11 -8.64 3.51
N ILE A 69 -8.59 -9.49 2.59
CA ILE A 69 -8.34 -10.94 2.62
C ILE A 69 -6.85 -11.25 2.43
N VAL A 70 -6.21 -10.61 1.45
CA VAL A 70 -4.78 -10.83 1.19
C VAL A 70 -3.95 -10.30 2.37
N ALA A 71 -4.31 -9.14 2.92
CA ALA A 71 -3.66 -8.57 4.10
C ALA A 71 -3.79 -9.46 5.33
N SER A 72 -4.95 -10.07 5.60
CA SER A 72 -5.07 -11.01 6.71
C SER A 72 -4.15 -12.21 6.54
N GLN A 73 -3.98 -12.71 5.30
CA GLN A 73 -3.04 -13.80 5.04
C GLN A 73 -1.58 -13.38 5.24
N PHE A 74 -1.23 -12.15 4.87
CA PHE A 74 0.09 -11.59 5.15
C PHE A 74 0.35 -11.52 6.66
N LEU A 75 -0.57 -10.92 7.41
CA LEU A 75 -0.45 -10.75 8.87
C LEU A 75 -0.34 -12.10 9.58
N SER A 76 -1.08 -13.11 9.14
CA SER A 76 -0.99 -14.47 9.70
C SER A 76 0.26 -15.24 9.25
N SER A 77 1.01 -14.77 8.25
CA SER A 77 2.22 -15.44 7.76
C SER A 77 3.51 -15.02 8.48
N THR A 78 3.41 -14.11 9.44
CA THR A 78 4.55 -13.57 10.18
C THR A 78 4.32 -13.67 11.69
N ASP A 79 5.40 -13.84 12.45
CA ASP A 79 5.37 -13.82 13.92
C ASP A 79 5.29 -12.39 14.49
N ARG A 80 5.21 -11.37 13.62
CA ARG A 80 5.09 -9.97 14.03
C ARG A 80 3.65 -9.62 14.32
N HIS A 81 3.46 -8.81 15.36
CA HIS A 81 2.16 -8.29 15.76
C HIS A 81 2.18 -6.77 15.72
N TRP A 82 1.23 -6.18 14.98
CA TRP A 82 1.00 -4.75 14.94
C TRP A 82 -0.39 -4.44 15.48
N PRO A 83 -0.53 -3.53 16.47
CA PRO A 83 -1.82 -3.09 16.98
C PRO A 83 -2.70 -2.44 15.91
N ASP A 84 -2.08 -1.67 15.00
CA ASP A 84 -2.79 -0.85 14.02
C ASP A 84 -2.46 -1.28 12.59
N VAL A 85 -3.49 -1.58 11.80
CA VAL A 85 -3.37 -1.89 10.37
C VAL A 85 -4.01 -0.77 9.57
N ARG A 86 -3.25 -0.17 8.65
CA ARG A 86 -3.72 0.91 7.78
C ARG A 86 -3.63 0.49 6.31
N PHE A 87 -4.65 0.82 5.53
CA PHE A 87 -4.68 0.57 4.09
C PHE A 87 -4.45 1.86 3.33
N ASP A 88 -3.34 1.95 2.63
CA ASP A 88 -2.94 3.15 1.90
C ASP A 88 -2.98 2.89 0.38
N VAL A 89 -3.08 3.97 -0.39
CA VAL A 89 -2.92 3.92 -1.85
C VAL A 89 -1.87 4.94 -2.26
N ALA A 90 -0.76 4.46 -2.83
CA ALA A 90 0.29 5.31 -3.39
C ALA A 90 0.09 5.50 -4.89
N TRP A 91 0.13 6.75 -5.33
CA TRP A 91 0.02 7.14 -6.72
C TRP A 91 1.34 7.68 -7.22
N VAL A 92 1.87 7.02 -8.23
CA VAL A 92 3.20 7.30 -8.77
C VAL A 92 3.05 7.78 -10.20
N SER A 93 3.53 9.00 -10.43
CA SER A 93 3.48 9.68 -11.72
C SER A 93 4.84 10.31 -12.04
N PRO A 94 5.09 10.79 -13.26
CA PRO A 94 6.35 11.46 -13.58
C PRO A 94 6.66 12.65 -12.65
N THR A 95 5.63 13.38 -12.19
CA THR A 95 5.80 14.58 -11.36
C THR A 95 5.98 14.30 -9.86
N GLY A 96 5.69 13.08 -9.39
CA GLY A 96 5.88 12.75 -7.98
C GLY A 96 5.07 11.57 -7.48
N VAL A 97 5.11 11.40 -6.16
CA VAL A 97 4.36 10.37 -5.42
C VAL A 97 3.40 11.04 -4.45
N ARG A 98 2.12 10.65 -4.51
CA ARG A 98 1.09 11.03 -3.53
C ARG A 98 0.57 9.79 -2.84
N VAL A 99 0.44 9.82 -1.52
CA VAL A 99 -0.14 8.73 -0.74
C VAL A 99 -1.48 9.18 -0.17
N LEU A 100 -2.53 8.39 -0.40
CA LEU A 100 -3.76 8.46 0.38
C LEU A 100 -3.61 7.54 1.57
N GLU A 101 -3.44 8.12 2.76
CA GLU A 101 -3.43 7.35 4.00
C GLU A 101 -4.85 6.97 4.42
N GLY A 102 -5.04 5.76 4.93
CA GLY A 102 -6.35 5.30 5.42
C GLY A 102 -7.43 5.31 4.34
N ALA A 103 -7.07 4.87 3.14
CA ALA A 103 -7.93 4.91 1.96
C ALA A 103 -9.24 4.11 2.12
N PHE A 104 -9.25 3.06 2.96
CA PHE A 104 -10.42 2.24 3.28
C PHE A 104 -10.21 1.27 4.45
#